data_AF-A0A0N0NLD5-F1
#
_entry.id   AF-A0A0N0NLD5-F1
#
_cell.length_a   1.000
_cell.length_b   1.000
_cell.length_c   1.000
_cell.angle_alpha   90.00
_cell.angle_beta   90.00
_cell.angle_gamma   90.00
#
_symmetry.space_group_name_H-M   'P 1'
#
loop_
_entity.id
_entity.type
_entity.pdbx_description
1 polymer ?
#
loop_
_entity_poly.entity_id
_entity_poly.type
_entity_poly.pdbx_seq_one_letter_code
_entity_poly.pdbx_strand_id
1 'polypeptide(L)'
;MLRRHGWPSFLCLQEVKIAPSDEASQRQLVKAANDSALPDEPLYEAVFSLPRDRFNARGFGGKVHGVATLYRKDLDAFRTRKPEWDLEGRILLHELPCGLVVMNGYWVNGTDHPIGTHLQKKGKPVVLVGDMNVARSRIDGHPNLRTSPHQHVVNRKDFNERFFEDEDGMKGIDLFRHVHGNARKYTWHSTSHAHGSVCDRVDYVIVSRLLTESHAITDTDICDNAADKLHSDHVPIWLDVNIPKLESSLAAPSNHDGS
;
A
#
# COMPACT_ATOMS: atom_id res chain seq x y z
N MET A 1 8.51 -10.05 -11.60
CA MET A 1 7.71 -9.61 -10.45
C MET A 1 6.47 -10.50 -10.27
N LEU A 2 5.48 -10.45 -11.16
CA LEU A 2 4.23 -11.22 -11.02
C LEU A 2 4.43 -12.74 -10.83
N ARG A 3 5.15 -13.41 -11.77
CA ARG A 3 5.55 -14.83 -11.64
C ARG A 3 6.27 -15.14 -10.33
N ARG A 4 7.22 -14.28 -9.96
CA ARG A 4 8.11 -14.47 -8.80
C ARG A 4 7.35 -14.43 -7.47
N HIS A 5 6.28 -13.65 -7.40
CA HIS A 5 5.45 -13.51 -6.20
C HIS A 5 4.12 -14.28 -6.32
N GLY A 6 4.10 -15.38 -7.08
CA GLY A 6 2.96 -16.29 -7.09
C GLY A 6 1.68 -15.71 -7.70
N TRP A 7 1.79 -14.77 -8.64
CA TRP A 7 0.65 -14.17 -9.33
C TRP A 7 -0.36 -13.49 -8.40
N PRO A 8 0.04 -12.38 -7.74
CA PRO A 8 -0.80 -11.69 -6.77
C PRO A 8 -2.09 -11.18 -7.41
N SER A 9 -3.20 -11.29 -6.69
CA SER A 9 -4.50 -10.74 -7.12
C SER A 9 -4.42 -9.25 -7.43
N PHE A 10 -3.71 -8.50 -6.59
CA PHE A 10 -3.44 -7.08 -6.74
C PHE A 10 -1.94 -6.83 -6.57
N LEU A 11 -1.33 -6.14 -7.53
CA LEU A 11 0.00 -5.54 -7.40
C LEU A 11 -0.15 -4.02 -7.37
N CYS A 12 0.07 -3.45 -6.19
CA CYS A 12 -0.05 -2.02 -5.91
C CYS A 12 1.29 -1.31 -6.14
N LEU A 13 1.33 -0.39 -7.10
CA LEU A 13 2.51 0.36 -7.49
C LEU A 13 2.36 1.84 -7.12
N GLN A 14 3.42 2.39 -6.51
CA GLN A 14 3.55 3.81 -6.16
C GLN A 14 4.61 4.48 -7.02
N GLU A 15 4.59 5.81 -7.06
CA GLU A 15 5.52 6.62 -7.85
C GLU A 15 5.65 6.18 -9.33
N VAL A 16 4.53 5.82 -9.96
CA VAL A 16 4.56 5.34 -11.36
C VAL A 16 5.07 6.41 -12.33
N LYS A 17 4.97 7.70 -11.96
CA LYS A 17 5.52 8.84 -12.72
C LYS A 17 5.03 8.86 -14.16
N ILE A 18 3.75 8.54 -14.35
CA ILE A 18 3.06 8.59 -15.65
C ILE A 18 2.16 9.82 -15.67
N ALA A 19 2.25 10.62 -16.72
CA ALA A 19 1.33 11.74 -16.92
C ALA A 19 -0.05 11.23 -17.37
N PRO A 20 -1.17 11.87 -17.01
CA PRO A 20 -2.50 11.44 -17.46
C PRO A 20 -2.67 11.33 -18.97
N SER A 21 -1.98 12.20 -19.72
CA SER A 21 -1.98 12.22 -21.20
C SER A 21 -1.04 11.18 -21.82
N ASP A 22 -0.17 10.54 -21.05
CA ASP A 22 0.79 9.55 -21.51
C ASP A 22 0.13 8.16 -21.58
N GLU A 23 -0.85 8.01 -22.47
CA GLU A 23 -1.55 6.75 -22.66
C GLU A 23 -0.64 5.64 -23.20
N ALA A 24 0.45 6.01 -23.89
CA ALA A 24 1.42 5.06 -24.39
C ALA A 24 2.11 4.33 -23.23
N SER A 25 2.57 5.06 -22.21
CA SER A 25 3.18 4.47 -21.01
C SER A 25 2.17 3.65 -20.20
N GLN A 26 0.91 4.11 -20.10
CA GLN A 26 -0.16 3.33 -19.45
C GLN A 26 -0.39 1.99 -20.15
N ARG A 27 -0.50 1.99 -21.49
CA ARG A 27 -0.60 0.75 -22.29
C ARG A 27 0.65 -0.12 -22.18
N GLN A 28 1.82 0.49 -22.12
CA GLN A 28 3.08 -0.23 -21.97
C GLN A 28 3.18 -0.96 -20.62
N LEU A 29 2.67 -0.37 -19.53
CA LEU A 29 2.62 -1.05 -18.23
C LEU A 29 1.79 -2.34 -18.30
N VAL A 30 0.58 -2.25 -18.87
CA VAL A 30 -0.29 -3.43 -19.06
C VAL A 30 0.36 -4.44 -19.99
N LYS A 31 0.97 -3.98 -21.10
CA LYS A 31 1.69 -4.87 -22.01
C LYS A 31 2.82 -5.60 -21.29
N ALA A 32 3.63 -4.91 -20.49
CA ALA A 32 4.74 -5.50 -19.75
C ALA A 32 4.27 -6.52 -18.70
N ALA A 33 3.13 -6.27 -18.04
CA ALA A 33 2.55 -7.20 -17.07
C ALA A 33 2.10 -8.52 -17.71
N ASN A 34 1.75 -8.49 -19.00
CA ASN A 34 1.28 -9.63 -19.78
C ASN A 34 2.32 -10.14 -20.79
N ASP A 35 3.52 -9.57 -20.80
CA ASP A 35 4.53 -9.93 -21.77
C ASP A 35 4.98 -11.37 -21.53
N SER A 36 5.04 -12.15 -22.62
CA SER A 36 5.41 -13.55 -22.57
C SER A 36 4.53 -14.41 -21.63
N ALA A 37 3.28 -14.01 -21.38
CA ALA A 37 2.33 -14.84 -20.61
C ALA A 37 2.03 -16.16 -21.33
N LEU A 38 2.07 -17.27 -20.59
CA LEU A 38 1.69 -18.59 -21.09
C LEU A 38 0.16 -18.76 -21.04
N PRO A 39 -0.42 -19.71 -21.80
CA PRO A 39 -1.86 -19.89 -21.86
C PRO A 39 -2.57 -20.18 -20.52
N ASP A 40 -1.87 -20.79 -19.57
CA ASP A 40 -2.35 -21.15 -18.24
C ASP A 40 -2.07 -20.10 -17.16
N GLU A 41 -1.45 -18.98 -17.54
CA GLU A 41 -1.07 -17.93 -16.62
C GLU A 41 -2.07 -16.78 -16.60
N PRO A 42 -2.28 -16.15 -15.43
CA PRO A 42 -3.25 -15.08 -15.32
C PRO A 42 -2.78 -13.83 -16.07
N LEU A 43 -3.71 -13.23 -16.79
CA LEU A 43 -3.53 -11.93 -17.41
C LEU A 43 -3.91 -10.82 -16.42
N TYR A 44 -3.33 -9.65 -16.62
CA TYR A 44 -3.50 -8.48 -15.77
C TYR A 44 -4.06 -7.29 -16.55
N GLU A 45 -4.86 -6.49 -15.88
CA GLU A 45 -5.22 -5.15 -16.29
C GLU A 45 -4.73 -4.14 -15.26
N ALA A 46 -4.78 -2.84 -15.57
CA ALA A 46 -4.33 -1.79 -14.68
C ALA A 46 -5.41 -0.72 -14.48
N VAL A 47 -5.55 -0.25 -13.24
CA VAL A 47 -6.22 1.02 -12.94
C VAL A 47 -5.19 2.02 -12.42
N PHE A 48 -5.32 3.29 -12.83
CA PHE A 48 -4.39 4.34 -12.48
C PHE A 48 -5.08 5.48 -11.71
N SER A 49 -4.41 6.05 -10.71
CA SER A 49 -4.67 7.40 -10.22
C SER A 49 -3.43 8.22 -10.56
N LEU A 50 -3.56 9.21 -11.44
CA LEU A 50 -2.44 9.99 -11.97
C LEU A 50 -2.63 11.46 -11.61
N PRO A 51 -1.54 12.25 -11.48
CA PRO A 51 -1.63 13.64 -11.07
C PRO A 51 -2.51 14.47 -12.02
N ARG A 52 -3.55 15.12 -11.49
CA ARG A 52 -4.51 15.98 -12.20
C ARG A 52 -4.26 17.47 -11.94
N ASP A 53 -3.47 17.81 -10.93
CA ASP A 53 -3.17 19.19 -10.56
C ASP A 53 -2.27 19.88 -11.59
N ARG A 54 -2.86 20.76 -12.40
CA ARG A 54 -2.15 21.51 -13.46
C ARG A 54 -1.23 22.62 -12.92
N PHE A 55 -1.27 22.93 -11.63
CA PHE A 55 -0.48 23.97 -11.00
C PHE A 55 0.65 23.39 -10.17
N ASN A 56 0.37 22.37 -9.35
CA ASN A 56 1.33 21.79 -8.42
C ASN A 56 2.05 20.55 -8.97
N ALA A 57 1.44 19.80 -9.91
CA ALA A 57 2.08 18.64 -10.54
C ALA A 57 2.78 19.00 -11.87
N ARG A 58 3.60 20.06 -11.88
CA ARG A 58 4.32 20.51 -13.11
C ARG A 58 5.71 19.89 -13.30
N GLY A 59 6.24 19.23 -12.28
CA GLY A 59 7.55 18.56 -12.36
C GLY A 59 7.60 17.52 -13.48
N PHE A 60 8.74 17.44 -14.18
CA PHE A 60 9.01 16.46 -15.23
C PHE A 60 7.88 16.31 -16.29
N GLY A 61 7.19 17.41 -16.63
CA GLY A 61 6.11 17.38 -17.63
C GLY A 61 4.83 16.69 -17.14
N GLY A 62 4.52 16.77 -15.84
CA GLY A 62 3.35 16.11 -15.23
C GLY A 62 3.67 14.78 -14.54
N LYS A 63 4.92 14.32 -14.62
CA LYS A 63 5.40 13.03 -14.12
C LYS A 63 5.99 13.17 -12.72
N VAL A 64 5.15 13.52 -11.75
CA VAL A 64 5.61 13.79 -10.37
C VAL A 64 5.28 12.63 -9.44
N HIS A 65 4.03 12.16 -9.44
CA HIS A 65 3.52 11.12 -8.54
C HIS A 65 2.74 10.07 -9.35
N GLY A 66 1.64 9.58 -8.79
CA GLY A 66 0.78 8.59 -9.42
C GLY A 66 0.90 7.22 -8.76
N VAL A 67 -0.23 6.54 -8.66
CA VAL A 67 -0.31 5.13 -8.28
C VAL A 67 -1.00 4.34 -9.39
N ALA A 68 -0.60 3.08 -9.53
CA ALA A 68 -1.29 2.13 -10.39
C ALA A 68 -1.51 0.83 -9.63
N THR A 69 -2.63 0.18 -9.90
CA THR A 69 -2.88 -1.17 -9.40
C THR A 69 -3.04 -2.09 -10.60
N LEU A 70 -2.11 -3.03 -10.75
CA LEU A 70 -2.26 -4.17 -11.63
C LEU A 70 -3.14 -5.21 -10.92
N TYR A 71 -4.19 -5.68 -11.57
CA TYR A 71 -5.09 -6.69 -11.01
C TYR A 71 -5.26 -7.85 -11.99
N ARG A 72 -5.42 -9.06 -11.46
CA ARG A 72 -5.70 -10.23 -12.31
C ARG A 72 -7.09 -10.14 -12.93
N LYS A 73 -7.20 -10.47 -14.22
CA LYS A 73 -8.45 -10.43 -15.00
C LYS A 73 -9.47 -11.49 -14.60
N ASP A 74 -9.05 -12.52 -13.89
CA ASP A 74 -9.90 -13.63 -13.44
C ASP A 74 -10.53 -13.38 -12.05
N LEU A 75 -10.31 -12.20 -11.46
CA LEU A 75 -10.97 -11.82 -10.23
C LEU A 75 -12.43 -11.43 -10.46
N ASP A 76 -13.26 -11.66 -9.45
CA ASP A 76 -14.61 -11.12 -9.40
C ASP A 76 -14.58 -9.59 -9.53
N ALA A 77 -15.65 -9.06 -10.14
CA ALA A 77 -15.78 -7.62 -10.36
C ALA A 77 -15.73 -6.84 -9.04
N PHE A 78 -14.73 -5.96 -8.91
CA PHE A 78 -14.56 -5.06 -7.78
C PHE A 78 -14.75 -3.61 -8.23
N ARG A 79 -15.03 -2.72 -7.28
CA ARG A 79 -15.24 -1.30 -7.56
C ARG A 79 -13.98 -0.52 -7.26
N THR A 80 -13.54 0.30 -8.20
CA THR A 80 -12.41 1.23 -7.96
C THR A 80 -12.90 2.67 -7.82
N ARG A 81 -12.33 3.40 -6.84
CA ARG A 81 -12.57 4.83 -6.63
C ARG A 81 -11.25 5.59 -6.53
N LYS A 82 -11.27 6.83 -7.00
CA LYS A 82 -10.21 7.83 -6.83
C LYS A 82 -10.81 8.95 -5.97
N PRO A 83 -10.21 9.33 -4.84
CA PRO A 83 -10.72 10.45 -4.07
C PRO A 83 -10.73 11.73 -4.92
N GLU A 84 -11.82 12.50 -4.90
CA GLU A 84 -11.93 13.70 -5.72
C GLU A 84 -10.89 14.76 -5.31
N TRP A 85 -10.66 14.88 -4.00
CA TRP A 85 -9.68 15.78 -3.42
C TRP A 85 -8.22 15.38 -3.73
N ASP A 86 -7.97 14.12 -4.10
CA ASP A 86 -6.62 13.66 -4.45
C ASP A 86 -6.28 14.09 -5.87
N LEU A 87 -5.91 15.36 -6.02
CA LEU A 87 -5.48 15.93 -7.29
C LEU A 87 -4.06 15.50 -7.67
N GLU A 88 -3.31 14.92 -6.75
CA GLU A 88 -1.93 14.46 -6.99
C GLU A 88 -1.87 13.01 -7.47
N GLY A 89 -2.99 12.28 -7.44
CA GLY A 89 -3.08 10.92 -7.95
C GLY A 89 -2.37 9.91 -7.05
N ARG A 90 -2.42 10.12 -5.74
CA ARG A 90 -1.71 9.33 -4.74
C ARG A 90 -2.49 8.13 -4.24
N ILE A 91 -3.79 8.04 -4.51
CA ILE A 91 -4.65 7.04 -3.87
C ILE A 91 -5.56 6.34 -4.89
N LEU A 92 -5.61 5.01 -4.79
CA LEU A 92 -6.64 4.16 -5.38
C LEU A 92 -7.32 3.34 -4.29
N LEU A 93 -8.65 3.28 -4.32
CA LEU A 93 -9.44 2.43 -3.44
C LEU A 93 -10.13 1.35 -4.26
N HIS A 94 -9.90 0.09 -3.91
CA HIS A 94 -10.57 -1.06 -4.48
C HIS A 94 -11.49 -1.69 -3.44
N GLU A 95 -12.77 -1.78 -3.73
CA GLU A 95 -13.78 -2.42 -2.87
C GLU A 95 -14.20 -3.73 -3.50
N LEU A 96 -13.85 -4.83 -2.84
CA LEU A 96 -14.16 -6.20 -3.27
C LEU A 96 -15.61 -6.58 -2.93
N PRO A 97 -16.19 -7.60 -3.59
CA PRO A 97 -17.55 -8.07 -3.31
C PRO A 97 -17.81 -8.42 -1.84
N CYS A 98 -16.81 -8.98 -1.16
CA CYS A 98 -16.88 -9.33 0.27
C CYS A 98 -16.88 -8.11 1.21
N GLY A 99 -16.80 -6.88 0.69
CA GLY A 99 -16.76 -5.63 1.46
C GLY A 99 -15.37 -5.18 1.89
N LEU A 100 -14.32 -5.99 1.65
CA LEU A 100 -12.92 -5.61 1.87
C LEU A 100 -12.55 -4.40 1.01
N VAL A 101 -11.94 -3.40 1.64
CA VAL A 101 -11.39 -2.24 0.94
C VAL A 101 -9.86 -2.30 0.96
N VAL A 102 -9.25 -2.40 -0.22
CA VAL A 102 -7.80 -2.30 -0.41
C VAL A 102 -7.47 -0.91 -0.92
N MET A 103 -6.65 -0.17 -0.17
CA MET A 103 -6.18 1.16 -0.51
C MET A 103 -4.72 1.10 -0.91
N ASN A 104 -4.45 1.27 -2.19
CA ASN A 104 -3.11 1.51 -2.72
C ASN A 104 -2.82 3.01 -2.60
N GLY A 105 -1.75 3.39 -1.90
CA GLY A 105 -1.39 4.79 -1.88
C GLY A 105 0.08 5.13 -1.70
N TYR A 106 0.36 6.39 -1.99
CA TYR A 106 1.66 7.04 -1.87
C TYR A 106 1.52 8.31 -1.04
N TRP A 107 1.71 8.18 0.27
CA TRP A 107 1.55 9.27 1.23
C TRP A 107 2.86 10.03 1.35
N VAL A 108 2.81 11.32 1.03
CA VAL A 108 3.87 12.25 1.41
C VAL A 108 3.34 13.22 2.44
N ASN A 109 4.28 13.74 3.22
CA ASN A 109 4.09 14.71 4.30
C ASN A 109 2.94 15.69 4.02
N GLY A 110 1.98 15.76 4.93
CA GLY A 110 0.87 16.72 4.85
C GLY A 110 -0.27 16.33 3.90
N THR A 111 -0.34 15.09 3.38
CA THR A 111 -1.59 14.59 2.77
C THR A 111 -2.63 14.34 3.86
N ASP A 112 -3.27 15.43 4.25
CA ASP A 112 -4.33 15.47 5.23
C ASP A 112 -5.57 14.79 4.63
N HIS A 113 -5.93 13.57 5.07
CA HIS A 113 -7.32 13.06 5.14
C HIS A 113 -7.36 11.57 5.54
N PRO A 114 -7.94 11.21 6.70
CA PRO A 114 -7.96 9.84 7.20
C PRO A 114 -9.12 9.03 6.59
N ILE A 115 -9.08 8.80 5.27
CA ILE A 115 -10.06 7.96 4.56
C ILE A 115 -10.21 6.58 5.22
N GLY A 116 -9.10 5.99 5.69
CA GLY A 116 -9.10 4.71 6.38
C GLY A 116 -9.97 4.73 7.65
N THR A 117 -9.91 5.80 8.44
CA THR A 117 -10.77 6.00 9.61
C THR A 117 -12.25 6.04 9.23
N HIS A 118 -12.62 6.82 8.21
CA HIS A 118 -14.02 6.92 7.78
C HIS A 118 -14.59 5.58 7.31
N LEU A 119 -13.79 4.78 6.59
CA LEU A 119 -14.21 3.45 6.12
C LEU A 119 -14.35 2.46 7.29
N GLN A 120 -13.43 2.47 8.25
CA GLN A 120 -13.56 1.66 9.46
C GLN A 120 -14.75 2.06 10.31
N LYS A 121 -15.04 3.36 10.46
CA LYS A 121 -16.25 3.85 11.16
C LYS A 121 -17.55 3.36 10.50
N LYS A 122 -17.50 2.94 9.23
CA LYS A 122 -18.60 2.27 8.51
C LYS A 122 -18.59 0.74 8.62
N GLY A 123 -17.75 0.17 9.50
CA GLY A 123 -17.64 -1.27 9.73
C GLY A 123 -16.95 -2.04 8.61
N LYS A 124 -16.21 -1.37 7.71
CA LYS A 124 -15.52 -2.07 6.62
C LYS A 124 -14.17 -2.63 7.08
N PRO A 125 -13.79 -3.86 6.66
CA PRO A 125 -12.41 -4.29 6.75
C PRO A 125 -11.57 -3.50 5.75
N VAL A 126 -10.44 -2.97 6.20
CA VAL A 126 -9.58 -2.08 5.41
C VAL A 126 -8.15 -2.60 5.42
N VAL A 127 -7.55 -2.65 4.24
CA VAL A 127 -6.10 -2.80 4.03
C VAL A 127 -5.62 -1.51 3.41
N LEU A 128 -4.64 -0.87 4.04
CA LEU A 128 -3.90 0.23 3.49
C LEU A 128 -2.49 -0.28 3.18
N VAL A 129 -2.09 -0.20 1.90
CA VAL A 129 -0.82 -0.71 1.40
C VAL A 129 -0.10 0.34 0.54
N GLY A 130 1.19 0.53 0.83
CA GLY A 130 2.06 1.37 0.01
C GLY A 130 3.06 2.17 0.84
N ASP A 131 3.65 3.18 0.20
CA ASP A 131 4.74 3.99 0.75
C ASP A 131 4.18 5.16 1.57
N MET A 132 4.54 5.18 2.86
CA MET A 132 4.21 6.23 3.82
C MET A 132 5.31 7.28 3.97
N ASN A 133 6.47 7.03 3.34
CA ASN A 133 7.66 7.86 3.37
C ASN A 133 8.15 8.20 4.79
N VAL A 134 7.84 7.33 5.76
CA VAL A 134 8.10 7.50 7.19
C VAL A 134 8.52 6.18 7.82
N ALA A 135 9.71 6.13 8.41
CA ALA A 135 10.08 5.10 9.38
C ALA A 135 9.48 5.47 10.74
N ARG A 136 8.60 4.62 11.28
CA ARG A 136 7.78 4.97 12.45
C ARG A 136 8.49 4.87 13.80
N SER A 137 9.53 4.05 13.92
CA SER A 137 10.26 3.83 15.17
C SER A 137 11.75 3.56 14.94
N ARG A 138 12.55 3.55 16.01
CA ARG A 138 14.03 3.41 15.93
C ARG A 138 14.47 2.13 15.21
N ILE A 139 13.72 1.04 15.35
CA ILE A 139 14.05 -0.25 14.74
C ILE A 139 13.81 -0.24 13.21
N ASP A 140 13.00 0.70 12.72
CA ASP A 140 12.63 0.86 11.32
C ASP A 140 13.66 1.66 10.50
N GLY A 141 14.82 2.01 11.07
CA GLY A 141 15.91 2.69 10.35
C GLY A 141 17.30 2.13 10.70
N HIS A 142 18.18 2.08 9.69
CA HIS A 142 19.57 1.63 9.82
C HIS A 142 20.52 2.48 8.95
N PRO A 143 21.71 2.88 9.46
CA PRO A 143 22.23 2.61 10.81
C PRO A 143 21.46 3.32 11.92
N ASN A 144 20.83 4.44 11.59
CA ASN A 144 20.05 5.26 12.50
C ASN A 144 18.70 5.62 11.88
N LEU A 145 17.72 5.91 12.75
CA LEU A 145 16.47 6.50 12.33
C LEU A 145 16.71 7.92 11.82
N ARG A 146 16.12 8.27 10.68
CA ARG A 146 16.22 9.64 10.14
C ARG A 146 15.55 10.66 11.06
N THR A 147 16.31 11.71 11.36
CA THR A 147 15.87 12.88 12.16
C THR A 147 16.20 14.21 11.50
N SER A 148 17.01 14.21 10.43
CA SER A 148 17.34 15.38 9.63
C SER A 148 16.94 15.17 8.16
N PRO A 149 16.27 16.14 7.52
CA PRO A 149 15.79 17.38 8.11
C PRO A 149 14.74 17.14 9.21
N HIS A 150 14.51 18.14 10.07
CA HIS A 150 13.59 18.06 11.22
C HIS A 150 12.19 17.55 10.84
N GLN A 151 11.79 17.77 9.58
CA GLN A 151 10.54 17.28 9.02
C GLN A 151 10.32 15.76 9.23
N HIS A 152 11.37 14.93 9.19
CA HIS A 152 11.22 13.49 9.47
C HIS A 152 10.70 13.21 10.88
N VAL A 153 11.04 14.04 11.86
CA VAL A 153 10.53 13.92 13.24
C VAL A 153 9.06 14.30 13.30
N VAL A 154 8.70 15.42 12.68
CA VAL A 154 7.31 15.91 12.62
C VAL A 154 6.40 14.90 11.92
N ASN A 155 6.80 14.42 10.73
CA ASN A 155 6.00 13.46 9.97
C ASN A 155 5.84 12.13 10.70
N ARG A 156 6.88 11.67 11.40
CA ARG A 156 6.81 10.43 12.18
C ARG A 156 5.83 10.57 13.34
N LYS A 157 5.81 11.73 14.00
CA LYS A 157 4.84 12.00 15.06
C LYS A 157 3.42 11.98 14.49
N ASP A 158 3.17 12.77 13.45
CA ASP A 158 1.86 12.86 12.78
C ASP A 158 1.39 11.50 12.24
N PHE A 159 2.28 10.71 11.65
CA PHE A 159 2.01 9.35 11.20
C PHE A 159 1.60 8.42 12.35
N ASN A 160 2.34 8.44 13.47
CA ASN A 160 2.01 7.58 14.60
C ASN A 160 0.67 7.97 15.24
N GLU A 161 0.45 9.27 15.45
CA GLU A 161 -0.81 9.81 15.96
C GLU A 161 -1.99 9.38 15.07
N ARG A 162 -1.96 9.71 13.77
CA ARG A 162 -3.10 9.47 12.87
C ARG A 162 -3.42 8.00 12.64
N PHE A 163 -2.42 7.16 12.47
CA PHE A 163 -2.64 5.79 12.02
C PHE A 163 -2.72 4.78 13.17
N PHE A 164 -2.17 5.07 14.36
CA PHE A 164 -2.01 4.07 15.41
C PHE A 164 -2.46 4.52 16.81
N GLU A 165 -2.26 5.80 17.17
CA GLU A 165 -2.37 6.24 18.57
C GLU A 165 -3.64 7.06 18.87
N ASP A 166 -4.03 7.97 17.98
CA ASP A 166 -5.15 8.90 18.19
C ASP A 166 -6.49 8.16 18.35
N GLU A 167 -7.31 8.64 19.29
CA GLU A 167 -8.65 8.12 19.54
C GLU A 167 -9.58 8.24 18.34
N ASP A 168 -9.49 9.37 17.65
CA ASP A 168 -10.22 9.67 16.43
C ASP A 168 -9.47 9.25 15.16
N GLY A 169 -8.25 8.74 15.31
CA GLY A 169 -7.41 8.20 14.26
C GLY A 169 -7.87 6.85 13.72
N MET A 170 -7.05 6.26 12.84
CA MET A 170 -7.34 4.97 12.23
C MET A 170 -7.28 3.84 13.25
N LYS A 171 -6.43 3.94 14.29
CA LYS A 171 -6.10 2.84 15.22
C LYS A 171 -5.82 1.51 14.50
N GLY A 172 -5.17 1.61 13.34
CA GLY A 172 -4.81 0.49 12.50
C GLY A 172 -3.71 -0.35 13.14
N ILE A 173 -3.45 -1.50 12.53
CA ILE A 173 -2.41 -2.43 12.95
C ILE A 173 -1.35 -2.46 11.87
N ASP A 174 -0.11 -2.12 12.24
CA ASP A 174 1.09 -2.34 11.43
C ASP A 174 1.33 -3.85 11.34
N LEU A 175 0.90 -4.45 10.23
CA LEU A 175 0.73 -5.89 10.14
C LEU A 175 2.07 -6.62 10.24
N PHE A 176 3.12 -6.10 9.62
CA PHE A 176 4.46 -6.68 9.73
C PHE A 176 4.92 -6.74 11.18
N ARG A 177 4.73 -5.64 11.93
CA ARG A 177 5.15 -5.57 13.34
C ARG A 177 4.27 -6.46 14.24
N HIS A 178 2.99 -6.60 13.91
CA HIS A 178 2.06 -7.48 14.60
C HIS A 178 2.45 -8.95 14.47
N VAL A 179 2.86 -9.39 13.27
CA VAL A 179 3.22 -10.80 13.01
C VAL A 179 4.67 -11.11 13.41
N HIS A 180 5.61 -10.23 13.07
CA HIS A 180 7.05 -10.53 13.18
C HIS A 180 7.73 -9.90 14.40
N GLY A 181 6.99 -9.22 15.28
CA GLY A 181 7.51 -8.61 16.50
C GLY A 181 8.71 -7.71 16.19
N ASN A 182 9.83 -7.87 16.90
CA ASN A 182 11.01 -7.02 16.71
C ASN A 182 11.94 -7.44 15.55
N ALA A 183 11.47 -8.24 14.59
CA ALA A 183 12.26 -8.54 13.40
C ALA A 183 12.67 -7.25 12.65
N ARG A 184 13.89 -7.24 12.12
CA ARG A 184 14.44 -6.12 11.35
C ARG A 184 14.42 -6.48 9.87
N LYS A 185 13.49 -5.85 9.15
CA LYS A 185 13.45 -5.82 7.68
C LYS A 185 13.12 -4.40 7.22
N TYR A 186 13.63 -4.05 6.06
CA TYR A 186 13.55 -2.72 5.48
C TYR A 186 12.90 -2.76 4.12
N THR A 187 12.31 -1.64 3.72
CA THR A 187 11.58 -1.55 2.45
C THR A 187 12.27 -0.61 1.49
N TRP A 188 12.97 0.42 1.98
CA TRP A 188 13.80 1.32 1.19
C TRP A 188 15.28 1.10 1.49
N HIS A 189 16.12 1.09 0.45
CA HIS A 189 17.58 1.01 0.57
C HIS A 189 18.26 2.03 -0.33
N SER A 190 19.22 2.77 0.25
CA SER A 190 20.05 3.71 -0.50
C SER A 190 20.66 3.08 -1.74
N THR A 191 20.62 3.79 -2.86
CA THR A 191 21.28 3.39 -4.12
C THR A 191 22.77 3.71 -4.13
N SER A 192 23.22 4.60 -3.24
CA SER A 192 24.63 5.01 -3.12
C SER A 192 25.46 4.16 -2.15
N HIS A 193 24.83 3.17 -1.50
CA HIS A 193 25.49 2.33 -0.50
C HIS A 193 25.20 0.85 -0.77
N ALA A 194 25.99 -0.05 -0.17
CA ALA A 194 25.71 -1.48 -0.22
C ALA A 194 24.30 -1.79 0.31
N HIS A 195 23.61 -2.75 -0.30
CA HIS A 195 22.28 -3.17 0.15
C HIS A 195 22.31 -3.53 1.65
N GLY A 196 21.28 -3.11 2.37
CA GLY A 196 21.16 -3.30 3.82
C GLY A 196 22.03 -2.39 4.71
N SER A 197 22.92 -1.55 4.16
CA SER A 197 23.80 -0.69 4.98
C SER A 197 23.17 0.65 5.38
N VAL A 198 22.33 1.23 4.52
CA VAL A 198 21.56 2.44 4.79
C VAL A 198 20.13 2.21 4.28
N CYS A 199 19.20 2.04 5.19
CA CYS A 199 17.84 1.61 4.88
C CYS A 199 16.81 2.06 5.92
N ASP A 200 15.55 2.13 5.46
CA ASP A 200 14.39 2.47 6.27
C ASP A 200 13.22 1.56 5.90
N ARG A 201 12.31 1.31 6.85
CA ARG A 201 11.01 0.69 6.59
C ARG A 201 9.97 1.80 6.49
N VAL A 202 9.62 2.15 5.25
CA VAL A 202 8.71 3.26 4.91
C VAL A 202 7.45 2.78 4.21
N ASP A 203 7.42 1.54 3.75
CA ASP A 203 6.27 0.90 3.13
C ASP A 203 5.56 0.02 4.16
N TYR A 204 4.23 0.13 4.22
CA TYR A 204 3.43 -0.55 5.23
C TYR A 204 2.23 -1.27 4.62
N VAL A 205 1.91 -2.40 5.23
CA VAL A 205 0.55 -2.93 5.25
C VAL A 205 -0.06 -2.56 6.60
N ILE A 206 -0.98 -1.60 6.61
CA ILE A 206 -1.76 -1.21 7.78
C ILE A 206 -3.18 -1.74 7.63
N VAL A 207 -3.63 -2.55 8.57
CA VAL A 207 -4.95 -3.19 8.50
C VAL A 207 -5.87 -2.69 9.61
N SER A 208 -7.19 -2.76 9.37
CA SER A 208 -8.18 -2.54 10.42
C SER A 208 -8.14 -3.66 11.47
N ARG A 209 -8.54 -3.34 12.71
CA ARG A 209 -8.65 -4.34 13.80
C ARG A 209 -9.60 -5.47 13.43
N LEU A 210 -10.73 -5.13 12.80
CA LEU A 210 -11.70 -6.09 12.28
C LEU A 210 -11.03 -7.15 11.38
N LEU A 211 -10.08 -6.73 10.53
CA LEU A 211 -9.41 -7.67 9.63
C LEU A 211 -8.49 -8.64 10.40
N THR A 212 -7.78 -8.17 11.44
CA THR A 212 -6.99 -9.06 12.30
C THR A 212 -7.86 -9.98 13.17
N GLU A 213 -8.96 -9.47 13.71
CA GLU A 213 -9.89 -10.20 14.59
C GLU A 213 -10.68 -11.27 13.81
N SER A 214 -10.93 -11.06 12.52
CA SER A 214 -11.51 -12.08 11.64
C SER A 214 -10.59 -13.30 11.45
N HIS A 215 -9.30 -13.18 11.80
CA HIS A 215 -8.26 -14.17 11.53
C HIS A 215 -8.17 -14.57 10.05
N ALA A 216 -8.63 -13.72 9.13
CA ALA A 216 -8.61 -13.98 7.70
C ALA A 216 -7.24 -13.72 7.06
N ILE A 217 -6.38 -12.93 7.71
CA ILE A 217 -4.99 -12.75 7.28
C ILE A 217 -4.23 -14.04 7.52
N THR A 218 -3.68 -14.64 6.46
CA THR A 218 -2.98 -15.93 6.55
C THR A 218 -1.48 -15.77 6.63
N ASP A 219 -0.92 -14.75 5.97
CA ASP A 219 0.51 -14.48 5.99
C ASP A 219 0.82 -13.04 5.54
N THR A 220 2.04 -12.57 5.80
CA THR A 220 2.56 -11.26 5.37
C THR A 220 4.07 -11.23 5.55
N ASP A 221 4.80 -10.58 4.64
CA ASP A 221 6.22 -10.34 4.82
C ASP A 221 6.74 -9.16 3.99
N ILE A 222 8.01 -8.83 4.20
CA ILE A 222 8.80 -7.89 3.42
C ILE A 222 9.86 -8.68 2.64
N CYS A 223 9.91 -8.47 1.33
CA CYS A 223 10.90 -9.08 0.44
C CYS A 223 12.26 -8.36 0.53
N ASP A 224 12.80 -8.20 1.75
CA ASP A 224 14.05 -7.50 2.06
C ASP A 224 15.28 -8.29 1.56
N ASN A 225 15.49 -8.24 0.25
CA ASN A 225 16.68 -8.76 -0.41
C ASN A 225 16.95 -8.03 -1.73
N ALA A 226 18.21 -8.08 -2.16
CA ALA A 226 18.67 -7.39 -3.37
C ALA A 226 18.00 -7.89 -4.67
N ALA A 227 17.58 -9.16 -4.75
CA ALA A 227 16.96 -9.70 -5.95
C ALA A 227 15.54 -9.17 -6.17
N ASP A 228 14.83 -8.84 -5.10
CA ASP A 228 13.47 -8.28 -5.14
C ASP A 228 13.44 -6.76 -5.31
N LYS A 229 14.55 -6.07 -5.01
CA LYS A 229 14.72 -4.63 -5.25
C LYS A 229 14.62 -4.26 -6.74
N LEU A 230 15.08 -5.14 -7.63
CA LEU A 230 15.10 -4.95 -9.08
C LEU A 230 15.69 -3.56 -9.48
N HIS A 231 14.89 -2.71 -10.13
CA HIS A 231 15.28 -1.36 -10.57
C HIS A 231 14.78 -0.24 -9.64
N SER A 232 14.13 -0.59 -8.51
CA SER A 232 13.63 0.37 -7.52
C SER A 232 14.67 0.58 -6.42
N ASP A 233 14.54 1.65 -5.64
CA ASP A 233 15.18 1.77 -4.32
C ASP A 233 14.37 1.09 -3.21
N HIS A 234 13.14 0.68 -3.50
CA HIS A 234 12.27 -0.08 -2.62
C HIS A 234 12.20 -1.58 -2.94
N VAL A 235 11.80 -2.40 -1.96
CA VAL A 235 11.44 -3.82 -2.12
C VAL A 235 9.93 -4.03 -1.89
N PRO A 236 9.33 -5.07 -2.50
CA PRO A 236 7.92 -5.40 -2.28
C PRO A 236 7.59 -5.78 -0.84
N ILE A 237 6.38 -5.43 -0.42
CA ILE A 237 5.71 -5.94 0.77
C ILE A 237 4.41 -6.61 0.35
N TRP A 238 3.92 -7.56 1.13
CA TRP A 238 2.71 -8.29 0.76
C TRP A 238 1.94 -8.78 2.00
N LEU A 239 0.66 -9.08 1.77
CA LEU A 239 -0.21 -9.81 2.69
C LEU A 239 -1.07 -10.79 1.90
N ASP A 240 -1.42 -11.90 2.53
CA ASP A 240 -2.41 -12.85 2.04
C ASP A 240 -3.65 -12.83 2.92
N VAL A 241 -4.82 -12.82 2.27
CA VAL A 241 -6.13 -12.80 2.94
C VAL A 241 -7.00 -13.93 2.40
N ASN A 242 -7.49 -14.77 3.31
CA ASN A 242 -8.48 -15.79 3.02
C ASN A 242 -9.88 -15.14 2.91
N ILE A 243 -10.33 -14.89 1.68
CA ILE A 243 -11.61 -14.23 1.40
C ILE A 243 -12.82 -15.00 1.97
N PRO A 244 -12.97 -16.33 1.76
CA PRO A 244 -14.09 -17.07 2.37
C PRO A 244 -14.17 -16.97 3.90
N LYS A 245 -13.01 -16.96 4.57
CA LYS A 245 -12.94 -16.78 6.03
C LYS A 245 -13.36 -15.37 6.45
N LEU A 246 -12.94 -14.36 5.71
CA LEU A 246 -13.36 -12.97 5.95
C LEU A 246 -14.87 -12.83 5.80
N GLU A 247 -15.45 -13.35 4.71
CA GLU A 247 -16.91 -13.31 4.47
C GLU A 247 -17.68 -13.98 5.61
N SER A 248 -17.22 -15.16 6.05
CA SER A 248 -17.80 -15.89 7.17
C SER A 248 -17.77 -15.07 8.47
N SER A 249 -16.67 -14.36 8.72
CA SER A 249 -16.53 -13.49 9.90
C SER A 249 -17.42 -12.25 9.83
N LEU A 250 -17.64 -11.69 8.63
CA LEU A 250 -18.49 -10.51 8.44
C LEU A 250 -19.99 -10.85 8.48
N ALA A 251 -20.35 -12.08 8.13
CA ALA A 251 -21.73 -12.57 8.18
C ALA A 251 -22.15 -13.04 9.58
N ALA A 252 -21.20 -13.27 10.50
CA ALA A 252 -21.51 -13.66 11.86
C ALA A 252 -22.24 -12.53 12.61
N PRO A 253 -23.35 -12.82 13.33
CA PRO A 253 -24.02 -11.80 14.12
C PRO A 253 -23.07 -11.24 15.17
N SER A 254 -23.03 -9.91 15.29
CA SER A 254 -22.26 -9.23 16.32
C SER A 254 -22.77 -9.66 17.70
N ASN A 255 -22.05 -10.54 18.39
CA ASN A 255 -22.28 -10.85 19.80
C ASN A 255 -21.80 -9.69 20.67
N HIS A 256 -22.38 -8.51 20.50
CA HIS A 256 -22.23 -7.36 21.39
C HIS A 256 -23.59 -6.70 21.61
N ASP A 257 -24.48 -7.48 22.22
CA ASP A 257 -25.48 -6.98 23.17
C ASP A 257 -25.40 -7.94 24.37
N GLY A 258 -24.77 -7.52 25.46
CA GLY A 258 -24.68 -8.35 26.65
C GLY A 258 -23.71 -7.86 27.72
N SER A 259 -24.30 -7.20 28.73
CA SER A 259 -23.80 -6.77 30.06
C SER A 259 -22.81 -5.62 30.14
#